data_AF-A0A2I7N7E6-F1
#
_entry.id   AF-A0A2I7N7E6-F1
#
_cell.length_a   1.000
_cell.length_b   1.000
_cell.length_c   1.000
_cell.angle_alpha   90.00
_cell.angle_beta   90.00
_cell.angle_gamma   90.00
#
_symmetry.space_group_name_H-M   'P 1'
#
loop_
_entity.id
_entity.type
_entity.pdbx_description
1 polymer ?
#
loop_
_entity_poly.entity_id
_entity_poly.type
_entity_poly.pdbx_seq_one_letter_code
_entity_poly.pdbx_strand_id
1 'polypeptide(L)'
;MQNYLSINEASNMSGLSEDVFVQQYIDSGVISIKVEDGVKSIELSEFLRVFPNAKAKAVNSGNSEVELALKQQKIENLEYQVVQLQRQLEKQSEDYSWLRNKFDSTTLLLEQKLDTSELDKHKQEIKKLSEESVQWEKKYNTLLAANELKTLLKENRELKEKLESLNKVSSTKPSNVVRSEPVAPPAVSASGATPVNNSLQSPSAQVKSSNPVMPTSTSENQYRHQTATLERQSEPVKPKRRKIFGIF
;
A
#
# COMPACT_ATOMS: atom_id res chain seq x y z
N MET A 1 35.87 -50.59 -0.92
CA MET A 1 35.68 -51.01 0.48
C MET A 1 35.58 -52.52 0.49
N GLN A 2 36.35 -53.21 1.33
CA GLN A 2 36.24 -54.67 1.46
C GLN A 2 34.92 -54.99 2.19
N ASN A 3 34.10 -55.86 1.60
CA ASN A 3 32.80 -56.24 2.16
C ASN A 3 32.90 -57.46 3.08
N TYR A 4 34.07 -58.09 3.17
CA TYR A 4 34.33 -59.27 3.98
C TYR A 4 35.53 -59.02 4.89
N LEU A 5 35.41 -59.47 6.13
CA LEU A 5 36.42 -59.38 7.18
C LEU A 5 36.99 -60.76 7.46
N SER A 6 38.27 -60.84 7.76
CA SER A 6 38.86 -62.05 8.34
C SER A 6 38.42 -62.21 9.82
N ILE A 7 38.48 -63.42 10.36
CA ILE A 7 38.13 -63.68 11.77
C ILE A 7 38.99 -62.82 12.70
N ASN A 8 40.29 -62.72 12.43
CA ASN A 8 41.23 -61.90 13.18
C ASN A 8 40.85 -60.41 13.16
N GLU A 9 40.49 -59.89 12.00
CA GLU A 9 40.07 -58.50 11.84
C GLU A 9 38.75 -58.22 12.56
N ALA A 10 37.76 -59.13 12.44
CA ALA A 10 36.49 -59.04 13.14
C ALA A 10 36.67 -59.11 14.68
N SER A 11 37.55 -59.99 15.16
CA SER A 11 37.89 -60.09 16.59
C SER A 11 38.47 -58.79 17.10
N ASN A 12 39.46 -58.23 16.39
CA ASN A 12 40.09 -56.96 16.74
C ASN A 12 39.10 -55.79 16.73
N MET A 13 38.19 -55.74 15.75
CA MET A 13 37.15 -54.72 15.68
C MET A 13 36.10 -54.85 16.79
N SER A 14 35.79 -56.08 17.21
CA SER A 14 34.84 -56.33 18.31
C SER A 14 35.42 -56.04 19.70
N GLY A 15 36.75 -56.00 19.83
CA GLY A 15 37.45 -55.85 21.10
C GLY A 15 37.43 -57.11 21.98
N LEU A 16 37.09 -58.27 21.40
CA LEU A 16 37.13 -59.58 22.04
C LEU A 16 38.39 -60.35 21.59
N SER A 17 38.84 -61.30 22.40
CA SER A 17 39.88 -62.25 21.99
C SER A 17 39.33 -63.22 20.94
N GLU A 18 40.20 -63.70 20.04
CA GLU A 18 39.81 -64.55 18.91
C GLU A 18 39.07 -65.81 19.37
N ASP A 19 39.55 -66.47 20.42
CA ASP A 19 38.93 -67.67 20.99
C ASP A 19 37.50 -67.42 21.49
N VAL A 20 37.28 -66.29 22.17
CA VAL A 20 35.96 -65.91 22.70
C VAL A 20 35.03 -65.52 21.56
N PHE A 21 35.56 -64.81 20.56
CA PHE A 21 34.82 -64.44 19.37
C PHE A 21 34.35 -65.68 18.59
N VAL A 22 35.25 -66.65 18.38
CA VAL A 22 34.92 -67.91 17.70
C VAL A 22 33.88 -68.70 18.49
N GLN A 23 34.11 -68.93 19.77
CA GLN A 23 33.22 -69.78 20.56
C GLN A 23 31.83 -69.17 20.77
N GLN A 24 31.76 -67.87 21.04
CA GLN A 24 30.50 -67.21 21.41
C GLN A 24 29.69 -66.68 20.23
N TYR A 25 30.32 -66.42 19.08
CA TYR A 25 29.63 -65.79 17.95
C TYR A 25 29.69 -66.60 16.66
N ILE A 26 30.74 -67.38 16.44
CA ILE A 26 30.88 -68.22 15.25
C ILE A 26 30.25 -69.60 15.50
N ASP A 27 30.75 -70.32 16.52
CA ASP A 27 30.33 -71.69 16.80
C ASP A 27 28.89 -71.75 17.35
N SER A 28 28.46 -70.67 18.01
CA SER A 28 27.08 -70.47 18.46
C SER A 28 26.10 -70.12 17.34
N GLY A 29 26.60 -69.78 16.14
CA GLY A 29 25.79 -69.42 14.97
C GLY A 29 25.21 -68.00 15.00
N VAL A 30 25.71 -67.11 15.87
CA VAL A 30 25.24 -65.70 15.93
C VAL A 30 25.70 -64.90 14.70
N ILE A 31 26.87 -65.24 14.14
CA ILE A 31 27.45 -64.65 12.94
C ILE A 31 27.62 -65.73 11.86
N SER A 32 27.14 -65.42 10.66
CA SER A 32 27.31 -66.28 9.49
C SER A 32 28.72 -66.16 8.91
N ILE A 33 29.35 -67.30 8.61
CA ILE A 33 30.66 -67.36 7.95
C ILE A 33 30.52 -67.85 6.53
N LYS A 34 31.26 -67.22 5.62
CA LYS A 34 31.49 -67.68 4.27
C LYS A 34 32.88 -68.32 4.16
N VAL A 35 32.94 -69.55 3.67
CA VAL A 35 34.20 -70.25 3.43
C VAL A 35 34.45 -70.27 1.92
N GLU A 36 35.39 -69.45 1.47
CA GLU A 36 35.89 -69.46 0.09
C GLU A 36 37.34 -69.96 0.13
N ASP A 37 37.65 -70.99 -0.68
CA ASP A 37 38.99 -71.58 -0.79
C ASP A 37 39.63 -72.00 0.55
N GLY A 38 38.80 -72.45 1.50
CA GLY A 38 39.25 -72.86 2.85
C GLY A 38 39.50 -71.69 3.81
N VAL A 39 39.34 -70.44 3.36
CA VAL A 39 39.48 -69.24 4.18
C VAL A 39 38.11 -68.84 4.72
N LYS A 40 38.01 -68.76 6.05
CA LYS A 40 36.80 -68.30 6.75
C LYS A 40 36.75 -66.78 6.73
N SER A 41 35.67 -66.23 6.19
CA SER A 41 35.41 -64.79 6.10
C SER A 41 34.01 -64.46 6.59
N ILE A 42 33.85 -63.26 7.14
CA ILE A 42 32.59 -62.76 7.70
C ILE A 42 32.14 -61.57 6.88
N GLU A 43 30.88 -61.53 6.48
CA GLU A 43 30.35 -60.36 5.79
C GLU A 43 30.29 -59.15 6.75
N LEU A 44 30.72 -57.98 6.27
CA LEU A 44 30.75 -56.76 7.08
C LEU A 44 29.35 -56.37 7.60
N SER A 45 28.30 -56.63 6.82
CA SER A 45 26.91 -56.40 7.20
C SER A 45 26.50 -57.27 8.41
N GLU A 46 26.82 -58.56 8.39
CA GLU A 46 26.58 -59.51 9.49
C GLU A 46 27.35 -59.12 10.74
N PHE A 47 28.62 -58.72 10.58
CA PHE A 47 29.44 -58.27 11.69
C PHE A 47 28.85 -57.03 12.38
N LEU A 48 28.42 -56.03 11.61
CA LEU A 48 27.86 -54.78 12.15
C LEU A 48 26.47 -54.95 12.76
N ARG A 49 25.71 -55.94 12.32
CA ARG A 49 24.45 -56.32 12.95
C ARG A 49 24.66 -56.75 14.40
N VAL A 50 25.73 -57.51 14.65
CA VAL A 50 26.06 -58.05 15.98
C VAL A 50 26.87 -57.07 16.82
N PHE A 51 27.77 -56.32 16.19
CA PHE A 51 28.62 -55.32 16.83
C PHE A 51 28.42 -53.92 16.23
N PRO A 52 27.28 -53.26 16.50
CA PRO A 52 27.00 -51.92 15.94
C PRO A 52 28.01 -50.86 16.39
N ASN A 53 28.66 -51.06 17.54
CA ASN A 53 29.61 -50.11 18.13
C ASN A 53 31.08 -50.38 17.72
N ALA A 54 31.37 -51.46 16.98
CA ALA A 54 32.74 -51.83 16.59
C ALA A 54 33.41 -50.82 15.64
N LYS A 55 32.64 -49.94 14.98
CA LYS A 55 33.13 -48.98 13.99
C LYS A 55 33.95 -47.80 14.54
N ALA A 56 34.09 -47.65 15.86
CA ALA A 56 34.59 -46.40 16.43
C ALA A 56 36.09 -46.36 16.78
N LYS A 57 36.84 -47.47 16.65
CA LYS A 57 38.21 -47.53 17.25
C LYS A 57 39.40 -47.76 16.31
N ALA A 58 39.21 -48.03 15.02
CA ALA A 58 40.31 -48.52 14.18
C ALA A 58 41.03 -47.49 13.27
N VAL A 59 40.75 -46.17 13.31
CA VAL A 59 41.37 -45.22 12.36
C VAL A 59 41.85 -43.91 13.00
N ASN A 60 42.42 -43.95 14.20
CA ASN A 60 42.89 -42.72 14.88
C ASN A 60 44.41 -42.59 15.03
N SER A 61 45.25 -43.36 14.31
CA SER A 61 46.70 -43.33 14.56
C SER A 61 47.61 -43.23 13.34
N GLY A 62 47.11 -42.89 12.14
CA GLY A 62 47.97 -42.82 10.94
C GLY A 62 47.74 -41.69 9.93
N ASN A 63 46.57 -41.04 9.91
CA ASN A 63 46.20 -40.12 8.81
C ASN A 63 45.88 -38.69 9.28
N SER A 64 46.47 -38.24 10.38
CA SER A 64 46.20 -36.91 10.96
C SER A 64 46.41 -35.77 9.95
N GLU A 65 47.45 -35.86 9.11
CA GLU A 65 47.77 -34.84 8.11
C GLU A 65 46.78 -34.82 6.92
N VAL A 66 46.38 -36.00 6.44
CA VAL A 66 45.35 -36.13 5.39
C VAL A 66 44.00 -35.66 5.90
N GLU A 67 43.67 -35.96 7.15
CA GLU A 67 42.43 -35.50 7.80
C GLU A 67 42.44 -33.98 7.99
N LEU A 68 43.59 -33.39 8.35
CA LEU A 68 43.75 -31.95 8.47
C LEU A 68 43.59 -31.25 7.13
N ALA A 69 44.17 -31.79 6.05
CA ALA A 69 44.01 -31.29 4.70
C ALA A 69 42.55 -31.37 4.21
N LEU A 70 41.85 -32.46 4.51
CA LEU A 70 40.43 -32.64 4.18
C LEU A 70 39.54 -31.66 4.96
N LYS A 71 39.86 -31.41 6.23
CA LYS A 71 39.19 -30.40 7.06
C LYS A 71 39.45 -28.99 6.50
N GLN A 72 40.68 -28.69 6.11
CA GLN A 72 41.04 -27.40 5.51
C GLN A 72 40.29 -27.15 4.19
N GLN A 73 40.27 -28.13 3.29
CA GLN A 73 39.51 -28.03 2.04
C GLN A 73 38.01 -27.86 2.29
N LYS A 74 37.47 -28.51 3.32
CA LYS A 74 36.06 -28.35 3.71
C LYS A 74 35.78 -26.96 4.27
N ILE A 75 36.71 -26.40 5.05
CA ILE A 75 36.60 -25.02 5.56
C ILE A 75 36.58 -24.04 4.38
N GLU A 76 37.52 -24.14 3.44
CA GLU A 76 37.57 -23.25 2.26
C GLU A 76 36.30 -23.34 1.41
N ASN A 77 35.76 -24.55 1.22
CA ASN A 77 34.51 -24.74 0.50
C ASN A 77 33.32 -24.08 1.24
N LEU A 78 33.26 -24.24 2.56
CA LEU A 78 32.22 -23.62 3.38
C LEU A 78 32.34 -22.10 3.40
N GLU A 79 33.55 -21.55 3.50
CA GLU A 79 33.81 -20.11 3.43
C GLU A 79 33.35 -19.54 2.08
N TYR A 80 33.66 -20.23 0.98
CA TYR A 80 33.17 -19.84 -0.34
C TYR A 80 31.64 -19.82 -0.40
N GLN A 81 30.97 -20.84 0.14
CA GLN A 81 29.51 -20.88 0.20
C GLN A 81 28.94 -19.74 1.04
N VAL A 82 29.54 -19.43 2.19
CA VAL A 82 29.12 -18.32 3.06
C VAL A 82 29.21 -16.99 2.32
N VAL A 83 30.31 -16.74 1.62
CA VAL A 83 30.50 -15.50 0.84
C VAL A 83 29.48 -15.41 -0.29
N GLN A 84 29.20 -16.50 -1.01
CA GLN A 84 28.18 -16.51 -2.06
C GLN A 84 26.79 -16.23 -1.51
N LEU A 85 26.43 -16.86 -0.38
CA LEU A 85 25.15 -16.65 0.28
C LEU A 85 25.00 -15.22 0.81
N GLN A 86 26.05 -14.65 1.39
CA GLN A 86 26.06 -13.25 1.82
C GLN A 86 25.84 -12.30 0.64
N ARG A 87 26.53 -12.53 -0.49
CA ARG A 87 26.36 -11.73 -1.70
C ARG A 87 24.94 -11.83 -2.28
N GLN A 88 24.34 -13.02 -2.23
CA GLN A 88 22.94 -13.20 -2.64
C GLN A 88 21.98 -12.45 -1.70
N LEU A 89 22.23 -12.49 -0.40
CA LEU A 89 21.41 -11.79 0.59
C LEU A 89 21.50 -10.27 0.41
N GLU A 90 22.70 -9.74 0.20
CA GLU A 90 22.93 -8.32 -0.06
C GLU A 90 22.20 -7.88 -1.33
N LYS A 91 22.37 -8.62 -2.44
CA LYS A 91 21.64 -8.36 -3.68
C LYS A 91 20.11 -8.38 -3.48
N GLN A 92 19.59 -9.36 -2.74
CA GLN A 92 18.16 -9.41 -2.45
C GLN A 92 17.71 -8.20 -1.64
N SER A 93 18.50 -7.76 -0.65
CA SER A 93 18.19 -6.57 0.14
C SER A 93 18.15 -5.30 -0.72
N GLU A 94 19.07 -5.17 -1.68
CA GLU A 94 19.06 -4.08 -2.67
C GLU A 94 17.80 -4.15 -3.54
N ASP A 95 17.46 -5.32 -4.08
CA ASP A 95 16.26 -5.52 -4.91
C ASP A 95 14.97 -5.17 -4.13
N TYR A 96 14.89 -5.56 -2.85
CA TYR A 96 13.78 -5.19 -1.96
C TYR A 96 13.71 -3.68 -1.73
N SER A 97 14.85 -3.03 -1.46
CA SER A 97 14.91 -1.58 -1.27
C SER A 97 14.48 -0.82 -2.54
N TRP A 98 14.91 -1.31 -3.71
CA TRP A 98 14.53 -0.77 -5.00
C TRP A 98 13.03 -0.92 -5.24
N LEU A 99 12.47 -2.10 -4.98
CA LEU A 99 11.05 -2.36 -5.13
C LEU A 99 10.21 -1.52 -4.17
N ARG A 100 10.68 -1.36 -2.92
CA ARG A 100 10.06 -0.48 -1.92
C ARG A 100 10.02 0.96 -2.40
N ASN A 101 11.13 1.48 -2.90
CA ASN A 101 11.20 2.83 -3.46
C ASN A 101 10.25 3.03 -4.65
N LYS A 102 10.11 2.02 -5.53
CA LYS A 102 9.15 2.06 -6.64
C LYS A 102 7.70 2.06 -6.15
N PHE A 103 7.40 1.25 -5.14
CA PHE A 103 6.09 1.21 -4.50
C PHE A 103 5.73 2.55 -3.87
N ASP A 104 6.63 3.12 -3.06
CA ASP A 104 6.42 4.40 -2.38
C ASP A 104 6.28 5.54 -3.42
N SER A 105 7.09 5.55 -4.48
CA SER A 105 6.98 6.54 -5.58
C SER A 105 5.65 6.44 -6.32
N THR A 106 5.16 5.23 -6.57
CA THR A 106 3.89 5.00 -7.27
C THR A 106 2.71 5.40 -6.39
N THR A 107 2.79 5.08 -5.10
CA THR A 107 1.78 5.47 -4.10
C THR A 107 1.69 6.99 -4.00
N LEU A 108 2.81 7.68 -3.88
CA LEU A 108 2.86 9.14 -3.86
C LEU A 108 2.26 9.76 -5.14
N LEU A 109 2.57 9.20 -6.31
CA LEU A 109 2.01 9.68 -7.58
C LEU A 109 0.50 9.48 -7.66
N LEU A 110 -0.02 8.38 -7.10
CA LEU A 110 -1.45 8.11 -7.04
C LEU A 110 -2.17 9.06 -6.09
N GLU A 111 -1.61 9.29 -4.90
CA GLU A 111 -2.12 10.29 -3.94
C GLU A 111 -2.17 11.68 -4.57
N GLN A 112 -1.08 12.12 -5.21
CA GLN A 112 -1.03 13.42 -5.88
C GLN A 112 -2.07 13.55 -7.00
N LYS A 113 -2.30 12.49 -7.79
CA LYS A 113 -3.29 12.50 -8.87
C LYS A 113 -4.72 12.55 -8.35
N LEU A 114 -4.98 11.88 -7.23
CA LEU A 114 -6.27 11.88 -6.56
C LEU A 114 -6.60 13.28 -6.04
N ASP A 115 -5.61 13.94 -5.41
CA ASP A 115 -5.82 15.22 -4.75
C ASP A 115 -5.89 16.41 -5.73
N THR A 116 -5.20 16.36 -6.86
CA THR A 116 -5.05 17.54 -7.73
C THR A 116 -6.02 17.58 -8.91
N SER A 117 -6.38 16.44 -9.53
CA SER A 117 -7.14 16.50 -10.78
C SER A 117 -8.66 16.56 -10.61
N GLU A 118 -9.21 15.82 -9.64
CA GLU A 118 -10.65 15.77 -9.42
C GLU A 118 -11.10 16.93 -8.53
N LEU A 119 -10.36 17.24 -7.48
CA LEU A 119 -10.71 18.28 -6.54
C LEU A 119 -10.68 19.68 -7.18
N ASP A 120 -9.67 19.99 -8.01
CA ASP A 120 -9.61 21.27 -8.72
C ASP A 120 -10.69 21.37 -9.80
N LYS A 121 -11.01 20.27 -10.49
CA LYS A 121 -12.11 20.23 -11.46
C LYS A 121 -13.45 20.52 -10.78
N HIS A 122 -13.74 19.85 -9.66
CA HIS A 122 -14.96 20.09 -8.89
C HIS A 122 -15.01 21.52 -8.32
N LYS A 123 -13.88 22.05 -7.85
CA LYS A 123 -13.80 23.43 -7.36
C LYS A 123 -14.10 24.46 -8.45
N GLN A 124 -13.59 24.24 -9.67
CA GLN A 124 -13.90 25.09 -10.82
C GLN A 124 -15.38 24.99 -11.23
N GLU A 125 -15.93 23.77 -11.24
CA GLU A 125 -17.34 23.53 -11.54
C GLU A 125 -18.28 24.20 -10.53
N ILE A 126 -18.00 24.05 -9.23
CA ILE A 126 -18.73 24.71 -8.14
C ILE A 126 -18.68 26.23 -8.31
N LYS A 127 -17.50 26.80 -8.62
CA LYS A 127 -17.36 28.24 -8.83
C LYS A 127 -18.20 28.72 -10.01
N LYS A 128 -18.17 28.00 -11.13
CA LYS A 128 -18.97 28.31 -12.33
C LYS A 128 -20.47 28.23 -12.04
N LEU A 129 -20.94 27.16 -11.40
CA LEU A 129 -22.36 26.98 -11.03
C LEU A 129 -22.81 28.06 -10.04
N SER A 130 -21.96 28.46 -9.11
CA SER A 130 -22.23 29.56 -8.18
C SER A 130 -22.39 30.90 -8.92
N GLU A 131 -21.53 31.19 -9.89
CA GLU A 131 -21.62 32.40 -10.71
C GLU A 131 -22.90 32.40 -11.55
N GLU A 132 -23.24 31.27 -12.19
CA GLU A 132 -24.49 31.10 -12.95
C GLU A 132 -25.72 31.30 -12.06
N SER A 133 -25.73 30.73 -10.85
CA SER A 133 -26.82 30.92 -9.87
C SER A 133 -27.04 32.38 -9.52
N VAL A 134 -25.97 33.14 -9.25
CA VAL A 134 -26.05 34.57 -8.95
C VAL A 134 -26.60 35.36 -10.15
N GLN A 135 -26.23 34.98 -11.38
CA GLN A 135 -26.78 35.62 -12.58
C GLN A 135 -28.27 35.31 -12.77
N TRP A 136 -28.69 34.08 -12.49
CA TRP A 136 -30.11 33.70 -12.51
C TRP A 136 -30.92 34.46 -11.48
N GLU A 137 -30.41 34.61 -10.26
CA GLU A 137 -31.04 35.39 -9.21
C GLU A 137 -31.20 36.86 -9.61
N LYS A 138 -30.15 37.47 -10.18
CA LYS A 138 -30.21 38.85 -10.71
C LYS A 138 -31.26 39.00 -11.81
N LYS A 139 -31.31 38.06 -12.76
CA LYS A 139 -32.30 38.05 -13.84
C LYS A 139 -33.72 37.90 -13.30
N TYR A 140 -33.92 37.00 -12.33
CA TYR A 140 -35.20 36.77 -11.69
C TYR A 140 -35.68 38.03 -10.95
N ASN A 141 -34.83 38.65 -10.14
CA ASN A 141 -35.16 39.88 -9.41
C ASN A 141 -35.49 41.04 -10.36
N THR A 142 -34.76 41.14 -11.48
CA THR A 142 -35.04 42.15 -12.53
C THR A 142 -36.41 41.91 -13.18
N LEU A 143 -36.73 40.65 -13.48
CA LEU A 143 -38.02 40.28 -14.06
C LEU A 143 -39.17 40.56 -13.10
N LEU A 144 -38.99 40.27 -11.82
CA LEU A 144 -39.96 40.56 -10.76
C LEU A 144 -40.23 42.07 -10.67
N ALA A 145 -39.17 42.88 -10.58
CA ALA A 145 -39.28 44.34 -10.54
C ALA A 145 -39.95 44.92 -11.81
N ALA A 146 -39.66 44.36 -13.00
CA ALA A 146 -40.30 44.77 -14.24
C ALA A 146 -41.81 44.47 -14.25
N ASN A 147 -42.22 43.35 -13.67
CA ASN A 147 -43.63 42.98 -13.58
C ASN A 147 -44.40 43.85 -12.57
N GLU A 148 -43.79 44.14 -11.42
CA GLU A 148 -44.32 45.09 -10.44
C GLU A 148 -44.50 46.49 -11.07
N LEU A 149 -43.48 46.98 -11.78
CA LEU A 149 -43.54 48.27 -12.48
C LEU A 149 -44.66 48.30 -13.53
N LYS A 150 -44.82 47.22 -14.31
CA LYS A 150 -45.89 47.12 -15.31
C LYS A 150 -47.29 47.19 -14.66
N THR A 151 -47.46 46.57 -13.50
CA THR A 151 -48.70 46.61 -12.73
C THR A 151 -48.98 48.02 -12.21
N LEU A 152 -47.99 48.66 -11.59
CA LEU A 152 -48.09 50.04 -11.11
C LEU A 152 -48.36 51.05 -12.24
N LEU A 153 -47.80 50.86 -13.43
CA LEU A 153 -48.07 51.70 -14.60
C LEU A 153 -49.52 51.55 -15.09
N LYS A 154 -50.07 50.33 -15.03
CA LYS A 154 -51.47 50.09 -15.38
C LYS A 154 -52.41 50.77 -14.38
N GLU A 155 -52.16 50.58 -13.08
CA GLU A 155 -52.94 51.24 -12.02
C GLU A 155 -52.86 52.77 -12.11
N ASN A 156 -51.67 53.33 -12.36
CA ASN A 156 -51.51 54.77 -12.59
C ASN A 156 -52.31 55.27 -13.80
N ARG A 157 -52.38 54.49 -14.88
CA ARG A 157 -53.21 54.84 -16.04
C ARG A 157 -54.69 54.85 -15.68
N GLU A 158 -55.17 53.80 -15.01
CA GLU A 158 -56.56 53.71 -14.56
C GLU A 158 -56.94 54.85 -13.59
N LEU A 159 -56.03 55.23 -12.68
CA LEU A 159 -56.23 56.38 -11.79
C LEU A 159 -56.28 57.71 -12.54
N LYS A 160 -55.43 57.90 -13.56
CA LYS A 160 -55.48 59.10 -14.43
C LYS A 160 -56.80 59.17 -15.20
N GLU A 161 -57.25 58.07 -15.79
CA GLU A 161 -58.54 58.00 -16.49
C GLU A 161 -59.71 58.31 -15.53
N LYS A 162 -59.68 57.77 -14.30
CA LYS A 162 -60.67 58.10 -13.26
C LYS A 162 -60.64 59.60 -12.91
N LEU A 163 -59.47 60.20 -12.71
CA LEU A 163 -59.34 61.63 -12.44
C LEU A 163 -59.86 62.51 -13.59
N GLU A 164 -59.53 62.17 -14.84
CA GLU A 164 -60.03 62.89 -16.02
C GLU A 164 -61.56 62.76 -16.15
N SER A 165 -62.12 61.59 -15.84
CA SER A 165 -63.56 61.38 -15.82
C SER A 165 -64.25 62.23 -14.74
N LEU A 166 -63.66 62.36 -13.54
CA LEU A 166 -64.18 63.25 -12.50
C LEU A 166 -64.11 64.73 -12.90
N ASN A 167 -63.01 65.18 -13.50
CA ASN A 167 -62.86 66.58 -13.95
C ASN A 167 -63.80 66.95 -15.11
N LYS A 168 -64.19 65.99 -15.96
CA LYS A 168 -65.22 66.23 -17.00
C LYS A 168 -66.63 66.38 -16.44
N VAL A 169 -66.93 65.81 -15.26
CA VAL A 169 -68.24 65.94 -14.61
C VAL A 169 -68.37 67.28 -13.88
N SER A 170 -67.27 67.98 -13.56
CA SER A 170 -67.31 69.28 -12.88
C SER A 170 -67.37 70.51 -13.81
N SER A 171 -67.42 70.34 -15.14
CA SER A 171 -67.33 71.47 -16.10
C SER A 171 -68.68 71.93 -16.70
N THR A 172 -69.78 71.91 -15.95
CA THR A 172 -71.03 72.62 -16.31
C THR A 172 -71.55 73.53 -15.19
N LYS A 173 -70.81 74.60 -14.88
CA LYS A 173 -71.30 75.99 -14.67
C LYS A 173 -70.14 76.89 -14.19
N PRO A 174 -69.89 78.06 -14.82
CA PRO A 174 -68.89 79.00 -14.34
C PRO A 174 -69.51 79.99 -13.35
N SER A 175 -68.79 80.31 -12.28
CA SER A 175 -68.98 81.56 -11.54
C SER A 175 -67.63 82.05 -10.99
N ASN A 176 -67.15 83.10 -11.65
CA ASN A 176 -66.45 84.27 -11.14
C ASN A 176 -65.58 84.19 -9.87
N VAL A 177 -64.31 84.57 -10.08
CA VAL A 177 -63.53 85.59 -9.34
C VAL A 177 -63.21 85.29 -7.88
N VAL A 178 -61.92 85.16 -7.55
CA VAL A 178 -61.14 86.15 -6.77
C VAL A 178 -59.65 85.79 -6.82
N ARG A 179 -58.85 86.84 -6.98
CA ARG A 179 -57.39 86.95 -7.02
C ARG A 179 -56.84 87.00 -5.59
N SER A 180 -55.80 86.23 -5.28
CA SER A 180 -54.85 86.56 -4.19
C SER A 180 -53.51 85.85 -4.35
N GLU A 181 -52.48 86.60 -4.00
CA GLU A 181 -51.02 86.44 -4.16
C GLU A 181 -50.36 85.26 -3.41
N PRO A 182 -49.06 84.98 -3.69
CA PRO A 182 -48.37 83.80 -3.21
C PRO A 182 -47.77 84.03 -1.81
N VAL A 183 -48.02 83.08 -0.89
CA VAL A 183 -47.36 83.03 0.41
C VAL A 183 -46.48 81.78 0.47
N ALA A 184 -45.20 82.02 0.72
CA ALA A 184 -44.14 81.04 0.93
C ALA A 184 -44.41 80.14 2.16
N PRO A 185 -43.85 78.92 2.21
CA PRO A 185 -44.27 77.89 3.16
C PRO A 185 -43.66 78.10 4.56
N PRO A 186 -44.39 77.76 5.65
CA PRO A 186 -43.77 77.59 6.95
C PRO A 186 -43.04 76.24 6.99
N ALA A 187 -41.88 76.30 7.63
CA ALA A 187 -41.09 75.15 8.04
C ALA A 187 -41.73 74.40 9.23
N VAL A 188 -41.02 73.32 9.60
CA VAL A 188 -40.94 72.58 10.88
C VAL A 188 -41.92 71.44 11.22
N SER A 189 -41.31 70.24 11.28
CA SER A 189 -41.32 69.26 12.40
C SER A 189 -42.59 68.42 12.57
N ALA A 190 -42.59 67.13 12.94
CA ALA A 190 -41.64 66.07 13.29
C ALA A 190 -42.49 64.75 13.13
N SER A 191 -42.01 63.51 13.10
CA SER A 191 -41.23 62.83 14.14
C SER A 191 -41.15 61.31 13.82
N GLY A 192 -40.08 60.66 14.27
CA GLY A 192 -39.96 59.20 14.42
C GLY A 192 -38.99 58.56 13.43
N ALA A 193 -37.90 57.90 13.82
CA ALA A 193 -37.29 57.66 15.12
C ALA A 193 -35.79 57.43 14.89
N THR A 194 -34.98 57.94 15.80
CA THR A 194 -33.55 57.72 15.98
C THR A 194 -33.35 56.52 16.95
N PRO A 195 -32.15 56.23 17.49
CA PRO A 195 -30.78 56.18 16.94
C PRO A 195 -30.01 54.88 17.36
N VAL A 196 -28.68 54.88 17.09
CA VAL A 196 -27.58 54.44 18.00
C VAL A 196 -26.78 53.19 17.59
N ASN A 197 -25.51 53.43 17.22
CA ASN A 197 -24.23 52.77 17.59
C ASN A 197 -24.12 51.23 17.60
N ASN A 198 -22.95 50.59 17.45
CA ASN A 198 -21.58 51.05 17.63
C ASN A 198 -20.62 50.08 16.90
N SER A 199 -19.45 50.62 16.60
CA SER A 199 -18.16 49.94 16.45
C SER A 199 -17.91 48.85 17.52
N LEU A 200 -17.20 47.75 17.19
CA LEU A 200 -15.87 47.47 17.74
C LEU A 200 -15.25 46.14 17.28
N GLN A 201 -13.93 46.15 17.39
CA GLN A 201 -12.91 45.14 17.12
C GLN A 201 -13.04 43.81 17.90
N SER A 202 -12.39 42.79 17.33
CA SER A 202 -11.93 41.50 17.88
C SER A 202 -11.15 41.60 19.22
N PRO A 203 -11.08 40.52 20.04
CA PRO A 203 -9.85 39.69 20.08
C PRO A 203 -10.01 38.19 20.49
N SER A 204 -8.86 37.49 20.42
CA SER A 204 -8.50 36.09 20.70
C SER A 204 -9.05 35.36 21.94
N ALA A 205 -9.08 34.01 21.84
CA ALA A 205 -8.66 33.12 22.93
C ALA A 205 -8.12 31.76 22.41
N GLN A 206 -6.96 31.39 22.93
CA GLN A 206 -6.30 30.07 22.81
C GLN A 206 -6.96 29.04 23.74
N VAL A 207 -6.93 27.75 23.36
CA VAL A 207 -6.86 26.63 24.32
C VAL A 207 -5.82 25.62 23.82
N LYS A 208 -4.85 25.28 24.69
CA LYS A 208 -3.89 24.17 24.61
C LYS A 208 -4.35 23.05 25.55
N SER A 209 -4.29 21.78 25.12
CA SER A 209 -4.02 20.57 25.96
C SER A 209 -3.93 19.34 25.02
N SER A 210 -2.78 18.71 24.78
CA SER A 210 -2.04 17.71 25.58
C SER A 210 -2.27 16.24 25.14
N ASN A 211 -1.30 15.70 24.38
CA ASN A 211 -0.62 14.40 24.52
C ASN A 211 -1.35 13.02 24.34
N PRO A 212 -0.57 11.94 24.09
CA PRO A 212 -0.84 10.89 23.09
C PRO A 212 -1.33 9.56 23.67
N VAL A 213 -1.97 8.72 22.84
CA VAL A 213 -2.24 7.31 23.16
C VAL A 213 -2.17 6.43 21.90
N MET A 214 -1.16 5.54 21.86
CA MET A 214 -1.30 4.17 21.35
C MET A 214 -1.70 3.30 22.55
N PRO A 215 -2.46 2.17 22.43
CA PRO A 215 -1.91 0.95 21.82
C PRO A 215 -2.90 -0.08 21.20
N THR A 216 -2.31 -1.02 20.44
CA THR A 216 -2.59 -2.49 20.31
C THR A 216 -3.92 -3.05 19.78
N SER A 217 -3.79 -3.92 18.76
CA SER A 217 -4.18 -5.35 18.69
C SER A 217 -4.71 -5.72 17.29
N THR A 218 -4.00 -6.56 16.52
CA THR A 218 -4.11 -8.03 16.41
C THR A 218 -5.07 -8.47 15.30
N SER A 219 -4.49 -8.98 14.22
CA SER A 219 -5.05 -10.01 13.31
C SER A 219 -3.91 -10.43 12.39
N GLU A 220 -3.13 -11.48 12.71
CA GLU A 220 -3.43 -12.87 12.36
C GLU A 220 -4.11 -13.02 11.00
N ASN A 221 -3.32 -13.43 10.00
CA ASN A 221 -3.66 -14.39 8.94
C ASN A 221 -2.41 -14.56 8.05
N GLN A 222 -1.56 -15.56 8.33
CA GLN A 222 -1.63 -16.88 7.68
C GLN A 222 -1.84 -16.80 6.16
N TYR A 223 -0.75 -16.74 5.39
CA TYR A 223 -0.69 -17.42 4.09
C TYR A 223 0.62 -18.19 3.94
N ARG A 224 0.49 -19.42 4.44
CA ARG A 224 1.04 -20.69 4.00
C ARG A 224 1.69 -20.71 2.60
N HIS A 225 2.92 -21.21 2.60
CA HIS A 225 3.68 -21.74 1.47
C HIS A 225 2.85 -22.57 0.48
N GLN A 226 3.09 -22.36 -0.82
CA GLN A 226 3.20 -23.46 -1.78
C GLN A 226 4.37 -23.20 -2.74
N THR A 227 5.45 -23.94 -2.51
CA THR A 227 6.53 -24.22 -3.46
C THR A 227 6.32 -25.63 -4.01
N ALA A 228 6.18 -25.77 -5.32
CA ALA A 228 6.54 -26.98 -6.09
C ALA A 228 6.65 -26.59 -7.58
N THR A 229 7.85 -26.33 -8.11
CA THR A 229 8.66 -27.25 -8.95
C THR A 229 7.94 -27.89 -10.14
N LEU A 230 8.27 -27.45 -11.38
CA LEU A 230 9.18 -28.18 -12.29
C LEU A 230 9.46 -27.40 -13.62
N GLU A 231 10.74 -27.34 -13.96
CA GLU A 231 11.40 -27.37 -15.29
C GLU A 231 10.61 -27.19 -16.61
N ARG A 232 11.12 -26.28 -17.47
CA ARG A 232 11.63 -26.62 -18.83
C ARG A 232 12.39 -25.46 -19.51
N GLN A 233 13.69 -25.69 -19.70
CA GLN A 233 14.54 -25.45 -20.89
C GLN A 233 14.38 -24.16 -21.74
N SER A 234 15.45 -23.35 -21.68
CA SER A 234 16.18 -22.65 -22.76
C SER A 234 15.54 -22.47 -24.15
N GLU A 235 15.44 -21.20 -24.60
CA GLU A 235 16.19 -20.65 -25.76
C GLU A 235 16.02 -19.12 -25.88
N PRO A 236 17.05 -18.33 -26.28
CA PRO A 236 16.93 -16.90 -26.49
C PRO A 236 16.37 -16.55 -27.88
N VAL A 237 15.13 -16.07 -27.94
CA VAL A 237 14.52 -15.56 -29.18
C VAL A 237 15.08 -14.18 -29.51
N LYS A 238 15.83 -14.08 -30.61
CA LYS A 238 16.37 -12.81 -31.16
C LYS A 238 15.23 -11.88 -31.64
N PRO A 239 15.38 -10.55 -31.53
CA PRO A 239 14.35 -9.61 -31.98
C PRO A 239 14.26 -9.55 -33.51
N LYS A 240 13.03 -9.69 -34.03
CA LYS A 240 12.71 -9.62 -35.47
C LYS A 240 12.58 -8.14 -35.88
N ARG A 241 13.61 -7.59 -36.55
CA ARG A 241 13.55 -6.26 -37.20
C ARG A 241 12.43 -6.24 -38.24
N ARG A 242 11.38 -5.44 -38.03
CA ARG A 242 10.40 -5.13 -39.09
C ARG A 242 11.01 -4.03 -39.98
N LYS A 243 11.12 -4.36 -41.27
CA LYS A 243 11.49 -3.43 -42.33
C LYS A 243 10.40 -2.36 -42.45
N ILE A 244 10.82 -1.12 -42.41
CA ILE A 244 10.03 0.06 -42.78
C ILE A 244 9.81 -0.09 -44.30
N PHE A 245 8.55 -0.21 -44.73
CA PHE A 245 8.19 0.06 -46.11
C PHE A 245 7.32 1.32 -46.10
N GLY A 246 7.81 2.31 -46.84
CA GLY A 246 7.17 3.61 -46.96
C GLY A 246 5.78 3.51 -47.58
N ILE A 247 4.99 4.52 -47.25
CA ILE A 247 3.85 4.95 -48.06
C ILE A 247 4.09 6.44 -48.30
N PHE A 248 3.90 6.80 -49.56
CA PHE A 248 4.03 8.09 -50.23
C PHE A 248 3.56 9.31 -49.43
#